data_AF-A0A9E2CRF6-F1
#
_entry.id   AF-A0A9E2CRF6-F1
#
_cell.length_a   1.000
_cell.length_b   1.000
_cell.length_c   1.000
_cell.angle_alpha   90.00
_cell.angle_beta   90.00
_cell.angle_gamma   90.00
#
_symmetry.space_group_name_H-M   'P 1'
#
loop_
_entity.id
_entity.type
_entity.pdbx_description
1 polymer ?
#
loop_
_entity_poly.entity_id
_entity_poly.type
_entity_poly.pdbx_seq_one_letter_code
_entity_poly.pdbx_strand_id
1 'polypeptide(L)'
;MALTAKQESFALAYLETGNASEAYRRAYSAAKMKDKQVWEEASKLLGHPKVAQRLTELNSAAVSAAVMTRQEALERLSSFARTDLADLVEFGSYEIGEQDGQPVIQAAWKIRDSVLQDPAKLAAIAELSATKDGVKIKTHSPLHAIQQLAKMQGWESATKHELTGKDGGPIQHQDISDDQLKEKLAALGFGREANQLAGKVVGNVEPSDIREAEAATD
;
A
#
# COMPACT_ATOMS: atom_id res chain seq x y z
N MET A 1 7.97 17.79 20.94
CA MET A 1 8.05 19.22 20.54
C MET A 1 7.29 19.41 19.24
N ALA A 2 6.27 20.28 19.23
CA ALA A 2 5.29 20.40 18.14
C ALA A 2 5.78 21.19 16.91
N LEU A 3 5.16 20.93 15.76
CA LEU A 3 5.33 21.69 14.51
C LEU A 3 4.64 23.06 14.66
N THR A 4 5.22 24.12 14.08
CA THR A 4 4.57 25.44 14.11
C THR A 4 3.43 25.51 13.09
N ALA A 5 2.43 26.36 13.32
CA ALA A 5 1.30 26.52 12.39
C ALA A 5 1.71 26.90 10.96
N LYS A 6 2.80 27.67 10.80
CA LYS A 6 3.35 28.04 9.48
C LYS A 6 4.02 26.86 8.78
N GLN A 7 4.73 26.02 9.54
CA GLN A 7 5.34 24.79 9.00
C GLN A 7 4.29 23.76 8.59
N GLU A 8 3.20 23.64 9.35
CA GLU A 8 2.04 22.80 8.97
C GLU A 8 1.39 23.31 7.69
N SER A 9 1.12 24.62 7.61
CA SER A 9 0.56 25.25 6.42
C SER A 9 1.45 25.07 5.19
N PHE A 10 2.77 25.13 5.36
CA PHE A 10 3.73 24.84 4.29
C PHE A 10 3.66 23.38 3.82
N ALA A 11 3.63 22.43 4.75
CA ALA A 11 3.55 21.01 4.41
C ALA A 11 2.27 20.67 3.64
N LEU A 12 1.12 21.22 4.06
CA LEU A 12 -0.17 21.06 3.37
C LEU A 12 -0.16 21.69 1.98
N ALA A 13 0.34 22.93 1.86
CA ALA A 13 0.41 23.61 0.57
C ALA A 13 1.39 22.93 -0.41
N TYR A 14 2.46 22.31 0.10
CA TYR A 14 3.39 21.53 -0.71
C TYR A 14 2.76 20.22 -1.20
N LEU A 15 1.98 19.54 -0.37
CA LEU A 15 1.22 18.35 -0.76
C LEU A 15 0.21 18.66 -1.89
N GLU A 16 -0.43 19.83 -1.83
CA GLU A 16 -1.41 20.27 -2.83
C GLU A 16 -0.75 20.68 -4.17
N THR A 17 0.35 21.44 -4.11
CA THR A 17 0.93 22.10 -5.30
C THR A 17 2.12 21.38 -5.91
N GLY A 18 2.79 20.50 -5.15
CA GLY A 18 4.08 19.90 -5.52
C GLY A 18 5.23 20.92 -5.66
N ASN A 19 5.00 22.22 -5.37
CA ASN A 19 5.95 23.29 -5.58
C ASN A 19 6.35 23.96 -4.26
N ALA A 20 7.61 23.79 -3.86
CA ALA A 20 8.11 24.32 -2.59
C ALA A 20 8.07 25.85 -2.51
N SER A 21 8.37 26.53 -3.62
CA SER A 21 8.40 28.01 -3.65
C SER A 21 6.99 28.59 -3.54
N GLU A 22 6.02 27.92 -4.17
CA GLU A 22 4.61 28.28 -4.06
C GLU A 22 4.05 27.98 -2.66
N ALA A 23 4.34 26.80 -2.12
CA ALA A 23 3.97 26.43 -0.75
C ALA A 23 4.53 27.42 0.28
N TYR A 24 5.78 27.87 0.09
CA TYR A 24 6.40 28.88 0.96
C TYR A 24 5.70 30.23 0.87
N ARG A 25 5.33 30.69 -0.33
CA ARG A 25 4.57 31.94 -0.51
C ARG A 25 3.17 31.89 0.12
N ARG A 26 2.53 30.71 0.12
CA ARG A 26 1.22 30.50 0.75
C ARG A 26 1.32 30.47 2.28
N ALA A 27 2.36 29.83 2.83
CA ALA A 27 2.51 29.63 4.27
C ALA A 27 3.23 30.76 5.01
N TYR A 28 4.07 31.53 4.31
CA TYR A 28 4.89 32.60 4.87
C TYR A 28 4.67 33.90 4.10
N SER A 29 4.73 35.03 4.81
CA SER A 29 4.63 36.37 4.23
C SER A 29 5.87 36.72 3.40
N ALA A 30 5.98 36.18 2.19
CA ALA A 30 7.13 36.32 1.30
C ALA A 30 7.03 37.48 0.29
N ALA A 31 6.01 38.35 0.41
CA ALA A 31 5.74 39.42 -0.57
C ALA A 31 6.88 40.44 -0.77
N LYS A 32 7.81 40.54 0.19
CA LYS A 32 9.00 41.42 0.11
C LYS A 32 10.29 40.66 -0.20
N MET A 33 10.23 39.34 -0.38
CA MET A 33 11.40 38.50 -0.66
C MET A 33 11.60 38.37 -2.17
N LYS A 34 12.87 38.32 -2.61
CA LYS A 34 13.18 37.98 -4.02
C LYS A 34 12.92 36.49 -4.25
N ASP A 35 12.59 36.11 -5.49
CA ASP A 35 12.32 34.71 -5.84
C ASP A 35 13.45 33.74 -5.46
N LYS A 36 14.71 34.16 -5.64
CA LYS A 36 15.87 33.38 -5.22
C LYS A 36 15.86 33.07 -3.71
N GLN A 37 15.49 34.05 -2.88
CA GLN A 37 15.42 33.88 -1.43
C GLN A 37 14.26 32.97 -1.03
N VAL A 38 13.12 33.07 -1.71
CA VAL A 38 11.97 32.17 -1.50
C VAL A 38 12.36 30.73 -1.83
N TRP A 39 13.06 30.52 -2.95
CA TRP A 39 13.50 29.19 -3.36
C TRP A 39 14.49 28.57 -2.35
N GLU A 40 15.48 29.34 -1.90
CA GLU A 40 16.47 28.89 -0.91
C GLU A 40 15.82 28.53 0.43
N GLU A 41 14.92 29.37 0.95
CA GLU A 41 14.24 29.12 2.22
C GLU A 41 13.23 27.96 2.13
N ALA A 42 12.50 27.86 1.01
CA ALA A 42 11.61 26.72 0.76
C ALA A 42 12.37 25.39 0.73
N SER A 43 13.56 25.37 0.09
CA SER A 43 14.42 24.18 0.02
C SER A 43 14.94 23.77 1.40
N LYS A 44 15.41 24.74 2.21
CA LYS A 44 15.80 24.50 3.61
C LYS A 44 14.63 23.96 4.44
N LEU A 45 13.43 24.50 4.22
CA LEU A 45 12.24 24.09 4.97
C LEU A 45 11.78 22.68 4.62
N LEU A 46 11.92 22.26 3.36
CA LEU A 46 11.72 20.87 2.95
C LEU A 46 12.70 19.91 3.64
N GLY A 47 13.97 20.30 3.75
CA GLY A 47 15.00 19.52 4.44
C GLY A 47 14.91 19.56 5.96
N HIS A 48 14.02 20.37 6.55
CA HIS A 48 13.89 20.49 7.99
C HIS A 48 13.28 19.20 8.57
N PRO A 49 13.93 18.51 9.54
CA PRO A 49 13.54 17.16 9.97
C PRO A 49 12.06 17.00 10.35
N LYS A 50 11.49 17.99 11.05
CA LYS A 50 10.08 17.96 11.47
C LYS A 50 9.09 18.13 10.30
N VAL A 51 9.46 18.92 9.28
CA VAL A 51 8.62 19.15 8.10
C VAL A 51 8.69 17.94 7.18
N ALA A 52 9.89 17.38 6.99
CA ALA A 52 10.08 16.13 6.26
C ALA A 52 9.28 14.99 6.89
N GLN A 53 9.37 14.80 8.22
CA GLN A 53 8.58 13.81 8.94
C GLN A 53 7.07 14.02 8.74
N ARG A 54 6.59 15.27 8.84
CA ARG A 54 5.18 15.59 8.62
C ARG A 54 4.73 15.29 7.19
N LEU A 55 5.55 15.58 6.19
CA LEU A 55 5.27 15.24 4.79
C LEU A 55 5.22 13.72 4.58
N THR A 56 6.10 12.96 5.23
CA THR A 56 6.03 11.49 5.22
C THR A 56 4.74 10.99 5.86
N GLU A 57 4.34 11.54 7.00
CA GLU A 57 3.06 11.22 7.65
C GLU A 57 1.87 11.53 6.74
N LEU A 58 1.82 12.74 6.18
CA LEU A 58 0.75 13.17 5.28
C LEU A 58 0.69 12.30 4.01
N ASN A 59 1.83 11.99 3.40
CA ASN A 59 1.89 11.07 2.27
C ASN A 59 1.46 9.66 2.67
N SER A 60 1.87 9.15 3.83
CA SER A 60 1.44 7.84 4.33
C SER A 60 -0.06 7.80 4.61
N ALA A 61 -0.64 8.88 5.12
CA ALA A 61 -2.06 9.01 5.36
C ALA A 61 -2.84 9.14 4.03
N ALA A 62 -2.34 9.93 3.07
CA ALA A 62 -2.93 10.05 1.75
C ALA A 62 -2.88 8.73 0.98
N VAL A 63 -1.75 8.01 1.03
CA VAL A 63 -1.62 6.65 0.49
C VAL A 63 -2.56 5.70 1.23
N SER A 64 -2.63 5.76 2.56
CA SER A 64 -3.53 4.91 3.35
C SER A 64 -5.01 5.18 3.06
N ALA A 65 -5.39 6.40 2.67
CA ALA A 65 -6.76 6.72 2.28
C ALA A 65 -7.07 6.29 0.82
N ALA A 66 -6.07 6.29 -0.05
CA ALA A 66 -6.18 5.80 -1.42
C ALA A 66 -6.12 4.26 -1.51
N VAL A 67 -5.50 3.60 -0.53
CA VAL A 67 -5.34 2.15 -0.47
C VAL A 67 -6.43 1.57 0.44
N MET A 68 -7.29 0.75 -0.16
CA MET A 68 -8.29 -0.04 0.54
C MET A 68 -7.67 -0.83 1.70
N THR A 69 -8.27 -0.76 2.89
CA THR A 69 -7.79 -1.52 4.05
C THR A 69 -8.03 -3.02 3.88
N ARG A 70 -7.30 -3.87 4.63
CA ARG A 70 -7.53 -5.32 4.61
C ARG A 70 -8.98 -5.68 4.97
N GLN A 71 -9.57 -4.98 5.94
CA GLN A 71 -10.95 -5.23 6.37
C GLN A 71 -11.93 -4.86 5.25
N GLU A 72 -11.78 -3.67 4.66
CA GLU A 72 -12.62 -3.22 3.55
C GLU A 72 -12.52 -4.16 2.34
N ALA A 73 -11.33 -4.66 2.05
CA ALA A 73 -11.11 -5.68 1.01
C ALA A 73 -11.91 -6.97 1.29
N LEU A 74 -11.84 -7.47 2.53
CA LEU A 74 -12.58 -8.66 2.94
C LEU A 74 -14.10 -8.44 2.89
N GLU A 75 -14.59 -7.29 3.34
CA GLU A 75 -16.01 -6.94 3.27
C GLU A 75 -16.50 -6.88 1.82
N ARG A 76 -15.74 -6.24 0.94
CA ARG A 76 -16.06 -6.12 -0.49
C ARG A 76 -16.06 -7.48 -1.18
N LEU A 77 -15.04 -8.30 -0.96
CA LEU A 77 -14.99 -9.67 -1.49
C LEU A 77 -16.13 -10.54 -0.94
N SER A 78 -16.49 -10.39 0.34
CA SER A 78 -17.61 -11.10 0.95
C SER A 78 -18.95 -10.69 0.36
N SER A 79 -19.09 -9.43 -0.06
CA SER A 79 -20.27 -8.98 -0.80
C SER A 79 -20.34 -9.68 -2.16
N PHE A 80 -19.26 -9.66 -2.94
CA PHE A 80 -19.22 -10.32 -4.26
C PHE A 80 -19.43 -11.83 -4.18
N ALA A 81 -18.88 -12.48 -3.15
CA ALA A 81 -19.06 -13.91 -2.91
C ALA A 81 -20.53 -14.29 -2.59
N ARG A 82 -21.33 -13.36 -2.07
CA ARG A 82 -22.72 -13.61 -1.63
C ARG A 82 -23.77 -13.15 -2.64
N THR A 83 -23.42 -12.29 -3.59
CA THR A 83 -24.36 -11.82 -4.60
C THR A 83 -24.64 -12.91 -5.63
N ASP A 84 -25.91 -13.33 -5.73
CA ASP A 84 -26.37 -14.22 -6.79
C ASP A 84 -26.98 -13.44 -7.97
N LEU A 85 -27.05 -14.04 -9.16
CA LEU A 85 -27.74 -13.45 -10.30
C LEU A 85 -29.23 -13.20 -9.99
N ALA A 86 -29.87 -14.08 -9.22
CA ALA A 86 -31.27 -13.95 -8.81
C ALA A 86 -31.53 -12.70 -7.94
N ASP A 87 -30.51 -12.18 -7.25
CA ASP A 87 -30.60 -10.93 -6.48
C ASP A 87 -30.60 -9.68 -7.38
N LEU A 88 -30.14 -9.84 -8.62
CA LEU A 88 -29.90 -8.75 -9.56
C LEU A 88 -30.99 -8.65 -10.63
N VAL A 89 -31.49 -9.77 -11.11
CA VAL A 89 -32.44 -9.81 -12.24
C VAL A 89 -33.83 -10.28 -11.83
N GLU A 90 -34.81 -9.83 -12.60
CA GLU A 90 -36.20 -10.27 -12.56
C GLU A 90 -36.61 -10.71 -13.96
N PHE A 91 -37.01 -11.97 -14.09
CA PHE A 91 -37.57 -12.51 -15.32
C PHE A 91 -39.07 -12.25 -15.37
N GLY A 92 -39.57 -11.80 -16.51
CA GLY A 92 -40.99 -11.48 -16.67
C GLY A 92 -41.38 -11.40 -18.13
N SER A 93 -42.67 -11.25 -18.37
CA SER A 93 -43.22 -10.96 -19.70
C SER A 93 -43.49 -9.47 -19.79
N TYR A 94 -42.85 -8.81 -20.74
CA TYR A 94 -42.94 -7.36 -20.90
C TYR A 94 -43.51 -7.03 -22.27
N GLU A 95 -44.37 -6.01 -22.30
CA GLU A 95 -44.82 -5.39 -23.53
C GLU A 95 -43.66 -4.57 -24.09
N ILE A 96 -43.10 -5.04 -25.22
CA ILE A 96 -41.91 -4.45 -25.86
C ILE A 96 -42.27 -3.65 -27.11
N GLY A 97 -43.56 -3.54 -27.43
CA GLY A 97 -44.07 -2.73 -28.52
C GLY A 97 -45.47 -3.16 -28.93
N GLU A 98 -45.91 -2.59 -30.04
CA GLU A 98 -47.23 -2.86 -30.63
C GLU A 98 -47.04 -3.23 -32.10
N GLN A 99 -47.65 -4.32 -32.53
CA GLN A 99 -47.64 -4.78 -33.92
C GLN A 99 -49.10 -5.01 -34.35
N ASP A 100 -49.52 -4.35 -35.42
CA ASP A 100 -50.88 -4.42 -35.96
C ASP A 100 -51.99 -4.10 -34.94
N GLY A 101 -51.74 -3.14 -34.04
CA GLY A 101 -52.72 -2.74 -33.02
C GLY A 101 -52.78 -3.66 -31.79
N GLN A 102 -51.87 -4.64 -31.69
CA GLN A 102 -51.80 -5.60 -30.60
C GLN A 102 -50.46 -5.49 -29.84
N PRO A 103 -50.49 -5.54 -28.50
CA PRO A 103 -49.28 -5.51 -27.69
C PRO A 103 -48.46 -6.78 -27.92
N VAL A 104 -47.18 -6.59 -28.25
CA VAL A 104 -46.21 -7.67 -28.39
C VAL A 104 -45.60 -7.93 -27.02
N ILE A 105 -45.98 -9.06 -26.42
CA ILE A 105 -45.47 -9.51 -25.13
C ILE A 105 -44.36 -10.53 -25.37
N GLN A 106 -43.17 -10.26 -24.82
CA GLN A 106 -42.05 -11.20 -24.88
C GLN A 106 -41.50 -11.47 -23.49
N ALA A 107 -41.08 -12.72 -23.27
CA ALA A 107 -40.28 -13.06 -22.10
C ALA A 107 -38.95 -12.30 -22.18
N ALA A 108 -38.73 -11.41 -21.23
CA ALA A 108 -37.49 -10.67 -21.07
C ALA A 108 -37.09 -10.66 -19.60
N TRP A 109 -35.97 -10.00 -19.33
CA TRP A 109 -35.51 -9.79 -17.97
C TRP A 109 -35.09 -8.34 -17.81
N LYS A 110 -35.23 -7.86 -16.59
CA LYS A 110 -34.77 -6.53 -16.19
C LYS A 110 -33.90 -6.63 -14.95
N ILE A 111 -33.09 -5.60 -14.72
CA ILE A 111 -32.44 -5.43 -13.42
C ILE A 111 -33.52 -5.03 -12.41
N ARG A 112 -33.51 -5.64 -11.22
CA ARG A 112 -34.44 -5.28 -10.14
C ARG A 112 -34.20 -3.84 -9.71
N ASP A 113 -35.27 -3.08 -9.48
CA ASP A 113 -35.17 -1.69 -9.02
C ASP A 113 -34.41 -1.57 -7.68
N SER A 114 -34.51 -2.60 -6.82
CA SER A 114 -33.77 -2.66 -5.55
C SER A 114 -32.24 -2.64 -5.74
N VAL A 115 -31.73 -3.08 -6.89
CA VAL A 115 -30.29 -3.02 -7.19
C VAL A 115 -29.84 -1.57 -7.34
N LEU A 116 -30.66 -0.72 -7.96
CA LEU A 116 -30.34 0.69 -8.17
C LEU A 116 -30.19 1.47 -6.84
N GLN A 117 -30.72 0.92 -5.76
CA GLN A 117 -30.67 1.50 -4.41
C GLN A 117 -29.60 0.86 -3.52
N ASP A 118 -28.90 -0.17 -4.01
CA ASP A 118 -27.92 -0.94 -3.26
C ASP A 118 -26.53 -0.83 -3.92
N PRO A 119 -25.64 0.02 -3.41
CA PRO A 119 -24.29 0.19 -3.95
C PRO A 119 -23.47 -1.11 -4.00
N ALA A 120 -23.71 -2.04 -3.08
CA ALA A 120 -22.99 -3.30 -3.03
C ALA A 120 -23.43 -4.25 -4.16
N LYS A 121 -24.74 -4.27 -4.47
CA LYS A 121 -25.27 -5.01 -5.63
C LYS A 121 -24.86 -4.39 -6.96
N LEU A 122 -24.86 -3.06 -7.06
CA LEU A 122 -24.34 -2.38 -8.25
C LEU A 122 -22.86 -2.70 -8.49
N ALA A 123 -22.05 -2.70 -7.43
CA ALA A 123 -20.63 -3.02 -7.53
C ALA A 123 -20.35 -4.48 -7.95
N ALA A 124 -21.31 -5.39 -7.81
CA ALA A 124 -21.16 -6.77 -8.27
C ALA A 124 -21.33 -6.90 -9.80
N ILE A 125 -21.92 -5.90 -10.46
CA ILE A 125 -22.08 -5.86 -11.92
C ILE A 125 -20.77 -5.40 -12.54
N ALA A 126 -20.13 -6.30 -13.29
CA ALA A 126 -18.88 -6.02 -14.00
C ALA A 126 -19.12 -5.33 -15.36
N GLU A 127 -20.23 -5.63 -16.03
CA GLU A 127 -20.57 -5.06 -17.33
C GLU A 127 -22.09 -5.07 -17.55
N LEU A 128 -22.59 -3.97 -18.11
CA LEU A 128 -23.97 -3.83 -18.60
C LEU A 128 -23.95 -3.31 -20.03
N SER A 129 -24.58 -4.02 -20.97
CA SER A 129 -24.69 -3.58 -22.37
C SER A 129 -26.07 -3.84 -22.94
N ALA A 130 -26.58 -2.90 -23.75
CA ALA A 130 -27.78 -3.10 -24.55
C ALA A 130 -27.39 -3.66 -25.93
N THR A 131 -28.05 -4.73 -26.36
CA THR A 131 -27.80 -5.42 -27.63
C THR A 131 -29.09 -5.50 -28.44
N LYS A 132 -29.01 -5.94 -29.70
CA LYS A 132 -30.17 -6.13 -30.58
C LYS A 132 -31.17 -7.16 -30.02
N ASP A 133 -30.67 -8.11 -29.23
CA ASP A 133 -31.45 -9.21 -28.65
C ASP A 133 -31.86 -8.95 -27.19
N GLY A 134 -31.59 -7.74 -26.68
CA GLY A 134 -31.90 -7.33 -25.31
C GLY A 134 -30.68 -6.90 -24.50
N VAL A 135 -30.84 -6.82 -23.18
CA VAL A 135 -29.76 -6.45 -22.25
C VAL A 135 -28.80 -7.63 -22.09
N LYS A 136 -27.53 -7.34 -21.82
CA LYS A 136 -26.51 -8.31 -21.42
C LYS A 136 -25.86 -7.82 -20.13
N ILE A 137 -25.76 -8.71 -19.15
CA ILE A 137 -25.14 -8.46 -17.86
C ILE A 137 -23.99 -9.43 -17.63
N LYS A 138 -22.87 -8.93 -17.11
CA LYS A 138 -21.80 -9.75 -16.54
C LYS A 138 -21.59 -9.34 -15.10
N THR A 139 -21.37 -10.31 -14.23
CA THR A 139 -21.06 -10.09 -12.81
C THR A 139 -19.63 -10.52 -12.51
N HIS A 140 -19.07 -9.99 -11.43
CA HIS A 140 -17.85 -10.55 -10.87
C HIS A 140 -18.09 -12.00 -10.38
N SER A 141 -17.08 -12.86 -10.47
CA SER A 141 -17.20 -14.27 -10.10
C SER A 141 -17.25 -14.46 -8.58
N PRO A 142 -18.33 -15.03 -8.01
CA PRO A 142 -18.40 -15.33 -6.58
C PRO A 142 -17.34 -16.35 -6.15
N LEU A 143 -17.07 -17.35 -6.99
CA LEU A 143 -16.04 -18.37 -6.72
C LEU A 143 -14.65 -17.76 -6.61
N HIS A 144 -14.33 -16.81 -7.49
CA HIS A 144 -13.04 -16.13 -7.43
C HIS A 144 -12.91 -15.26 -6.18
N ALA A 145 -14.00 -14.59 -5.75
CA ALA A 145 -14.02 -13.84 -4.51
C ALA A 145 -13.81 -14.75 -3.29
N ILE A 146 -14.47 -15.91 -3.24
CA ILE A 146 -14.28 -16.92 -2.17
C ILE A 146 -12.84 -17.43 -2.15
N GLN A 147 -12.23 -17.69 -3.31
CA GLN A 147 -10.84 -18.12 -3.39
C GLN A 147 -9.88 -17.04 -2.85
N GLN A 148 -10.09 -15.78 -3.20
CA GLN A 148 -9.29 -14.68 -2.65
C GLN A 148 -9.46 -14.55 -1.13
N LEU A 149 -10.69 -14.70 -0.61
CA LEU A 149 -10.95 -14.72 0.83
C LEU A 149 -10.23 -15.87 1.52
N ALA A 150 -10.30 -17.08 0.96
CA ALA A 150 -9.64 -18.27 1.50
C ALA A 150 -8.12 -18.06 1.60
N LYS A 151 -7.50 -17.50 0.56
CA LYS A 151 -6.08 -17.17 0.54
C LYS A 151 -5.72 -16.08 1.57
N MET A 152 -6.52 -15.00 1.65
CA MET A 152 -6.29 -13.92 2.61
C MET A 152 -6.47 -14.35 4.07
N GLN A 153 -7.33 -15.32 4.33
CA GLN A 153 -7.66 -15.84 5.66
C GLN A 153 -6.86 -17.09 6.03
N GLY A 154 -5.97 -17.56 5.16
CA GLY A 154 -5.10 -18.72 5.43
C GLY A 154 -5.85 -20.05 5.51
N TRP A 155 -6.99 -20.18 4.84
CA TRP A 155 -7.73 -21.45 4.75
C TRP A 155 -7.01 -22.48 3.88
N GLU A 156 -6.21 -22.01 2.93
CA GLU A 156 -5.39 -22.85 2.08
C GLU A 156 -4.22 -23.44 2.88
N SER A 157 -3.93 -24.72 2.65
CA SER A 157 -2.76 -25.37 3.23
C SER A 157 -1.48 -24.65 2.82
N ALA A 158 -0.49 -24.60 3.71
CA ALA A 158 0.79 -23.96 3.43
C ALA A 158 1.41 -24.49 2.12
N THR A 159 1.55 -23.59 1.13
CA THR A 159 2.22 -23.92 -0.13
C THR A 159 3.72 -24.01 0.13
N LYS A 160 4.30 -25.21 -0.03
CA LYS A 160 5.77 -25.35 -0.02
C LYS A 160 6.33 -24.70 -1.28
N HIS A 161 7.07 -23.63 -1.10
CA HIS A 161 7.89 -23.04 -2.16
C HIS A 161 9.33 -23.53 -1.95
N GLU A 162 9.79 -24.42 -2.82
CA GLU A 162 11.21 -24.78 -2.87
C GLU A 162 11.96 -23.72 -3.68
N LEU A 163 12.94 -23.07 -3.04
CA LEU A 163 13.83 -22.15 -3.72
C LEU A 163 14.97 -22.96 -4.33
N THR A 164 15.02 -23.02 -5.65
CA THR A 164 16.10 -23.68 -6.39
C THR A 164 16.92 -22.66 -7.18
N GLY A 165 18.19 -22.95 -7.40
CA GLY A 165 19.04 -22.24 -8.36
C GLY A 165 18.59 -22.48 -9.80
N LYS A 166 19.36 -21.92 -10.73
CA LYS A 166 19.12 -22.09 -12.17
C LYS A 166 18.99 -23.59 -12.51
N ASP A 167 17.94 -23.92 -13.27
CA ASP A 167 17.65 -25.28 -13.74
C ASP A 167 17.45 -26.32 -12.62
N GLY A 168 16.95 -25.89 -11.45
CA GLY A 168 16.74 -26.79 -10.30
C GLY A 168 18.02 -27.12 -9.53
N GLY A 169 19.14 -26.48 -9.87
CA GLY A 169 20.43 -26.68 -9.21
C GLY A 169 20.51 -26.05 -7.81
N PRO A 170 21.61 -26.28 -7.08
CA PRO A 170 21.86 -25.62 -5.80
C PRO A 170 21.81 -24.10 -5.92
N ILE A 171 21.30 -23.43 -4.88
CA ILE A 171 21.36 -21.97 -4.78
C ILE A 171 22.83 -21.57 -4.74
N GLN A 172 23.24 -20.73 -5.68
CA GLN A 172 24.59 -20.18 -5.71
C GLN A 172 24.70 -19.08 -4.66
N HIS A 173 25.55 -19.28 -3.65
CA HIS A 173 25.95 -18.20 -2.76
C HIS A 173 27.28 -17.63 -3.26
N GLN A 174 27.41 -16.31 -3.21
CA GLN A 174 28.70 -15.65 -3.38
C GLN A 174 29.15 -15.19 -2.00
N ASP A 175 30.20 -15.83 -1.50
CA ASP A 175 30.87 -15.38 -0.29
C ASP A 175 31.68 -14.14 -0.66
N ILE A 176 31.22 -12.98 -0.20
CA ILE A 176 31.96 -11.73 -0.31
C ILE A 176 32.92 -11.62 0.87
N SER A 177 34.13 -11.12 0.64
CA SER A 177 35.07 -10.89 1.73
C SER A 177 34.59 -9.75 2.63
N ASP A 178 35.06 -9.72 3.88
CA ASP A 178 34.73 -8.65 4.83
C ASP A 178 35.05 -7.25 4.30
N ASP A 179 36.10 -7.12 3.48
CA ASP A 179 36.48 -5.85 2.86
C ASP A 179 35.51 -5.45 1.75
N GLN A 180 35.05 -6.41 0.93
CA GLN A 180 34.03 -6.17 -0.08
C GLN A 180 32.67 -5.86 0.55
N LEU A 181 32.35 -6.50 1.68
CA LEU A 181 31.16 -6.20 2.46
C LEU A 181 31.20 -4.78 3.04
N LYS A 182 32.33 -4.37 3.62
CA LYS A 182 32.53 -2.99 4.11
C LYS A 182 32.41 -1.97 2.98
N GLU A 183 32.99 -2.23 1.82
CA GLU A 183 32.90 -1.34 0.65
C GLU A 183 31.45 -1.20 0.16
N LYS A 184 30.71 -2.32 0.06
CA LYS A 184 29.29 -2.31 -0.31
C LYS A 184 28.41 -1.62 0.73
N LEU A 185 28.66 -1.84 2.03
CA LEU A 185 27.95 -1.17 3.11
C LEU A 185 28.24 0.34 3.11
N ALA A 186 29.49 0.73 2.83
CA ALA A 186 29.87 2.14 2.69
C ALA A 186 29.19 2.79 1.47
N ALA A 187 29.12 2.11 0.33
CA ALA A 187 28.41 2.57 -0.86
C ALA A 187 26.89 2.70 -0.64
N LEU A 188 26.31 1.86 0.22
CA LEU A 188 24.91 1.93 0.64
C LEU A 188 24.66 2.92 1.79
N GLY A 189 25.68 3.65 2.24
CA GLY A 189 25.57 4.69 3.26
C GLY A 189 25.62 4.19 4.72
N PHE A 190 25.86 2.90 4.95
CA PHE A 190 25.95 2.29 6.28
C PHE A 190 27.37 2.31 6.88
N GLY A 191 28.31 3.05 6.28
CA GLY A 191 29.73 3.07 6.64
C GLY A 191 30.19 4.13 7.64
N ARG A 192 29.29 4.85 8.31
CA ARG A 192 29.67 5.86 9.32
C ARG A 192 28.85 5.71 10.59
N GLU A 193 29.39 4.97 11.57
CA GLU A 193 29.68 5.49 12.91
C GLU A 193 30.79 4.63 13.53
N ALA A 194 32.00 5.19 13.64
CA ALA A 194 32.97 4.70 14.61
C ALA A 194 32.39 4.99 16.01
N ASN A 195 31.94 3.93 16.66
CA ASN A 195 31.44 3.89 18.02
C ASN A 195 32.35 4.70 18.98
N GLN A 196 31.82 5.80 19.54
CA GLN A 196 32.50 6.66 20.52
C GLN A 196 32.67 6.00 21.92
N LEU A 197 32.60 4.67 22.01
CA LEU A 197 32.75 3.91 23.27
C LEU A 197 34.11 3.21 23.43
N ALA A 198 35.02 3.29 22.47
CA ALA A 198 36.37 2.69 22.60
C ALA A 198 37.35 3.47 23.51
N GLY A 199 36.88 4.51 24.21
CA GLY A 199 37.71 5.41 25.04
C GLY A 199 37.76 5.11 26.54
N LYS A 200 37.03 4.10 27.05
CA LYS A 200 37.03 3.80 28.49
C LYS A 200 36.77 2.30 28.74
N VAL A 201 37.83 1.51 28.89
CA VAL A 201 38.06 0.66 30.08
C VAL A 201 39.57 0.48 30.22
N VAL A 202 40.09 1.02 31.31
CA VAL A 202 41.43 0.80 31.87
C VAL A 202 41.40 -0.53 32.63
N GLY A 203 42.44 -1.36 32.49
CA GLY A 203 42.65 -2.51 33.36
C GLY A 203 43.71 -3.47 32.85
N ASN A 204 44.98 -3.16 33.11
CA ASN A 204 46.12 -4.09 32.97
C ASN A 204 45.87 -5.37 33.77
N VAL A 205 46.03 -6.53 33.14
CA VAL A 205 46.44 -7.76 33.82
C VAL A 205 47.49 -8.44 32.94
N GLU A 206 48.70 -8.61 33.46
CA GLU A 206 49.82 -9.26 32.78
C GLU A 206 49.61 -10.78 32.71
N PRO A 207 50.16 -11.49 31.70
CA PRO A 207 49.87 -12.91 31.44
C PRO A 207 50.53 -13.92 32.40
N SER A 208 51.05 -13.50 33.55
CA SER A 208 51.78 -14.40 34.47
C SER A 208 50.91 -15.15 35.48
N ASP A 209 49.63 -14.83 35.63
CA ASP A 209 48.83 -15.27 36.79
C ASP A 209 47.87 -16.44 36.51
N ILE A 210 48.04 -17.18 35.41
CA ILE A 210 47.20 -18.36 35.09
C ILE A 210 48.07 -19.62 34.98
N ARG A 211 48.67 -20.05 36.09
CA ARG A 211 49.07 -21.45 36.30
C ARG A 211 48.93 -21.80 37.77
N GLU A 212 48.03 -22.75 38.03
CA GLU A 212 47.88 -23.63 39.21
C GLU A 212 46.46 -23.61 39.78
N ALA A 213 45.59 -24.48 39.25
CA ALA A 213 44.52 -25.15 40.01
C ALA A 213 43.80 -26.17 39.11
N GLU A 214 44.50 -27.23 38.69
CA GLU A 214 43.83 -28.44 38.19
C GLU A 214 44.62 -29.67 38.64
N ALA A 215 44.52 -29.98 39.94
CA ALA A 215 44.82 -31.28 40.50
C ALA A 215 44.17 -31.42 41.88
N ALA A 216 43.50 -32.56 42.10
CA ALA A 216 42.96 -33.09 43.35
C ALA A 216 41.57 -32.58 43.80
N THR A 217 40.54 -33.22 43.26
CA THR A 217 39.47 -33.78 44.11
C THR A 217 39.13 -35.17 43.55
N ASP A 218 39.69 -36.17 44.22
CA ASP A 218 39.03 -37.45 44.51
C ASP A 218 38.26 -37.25 45.83
#